data_AF-A0A0R1SLH6-F1
#
_entry.id   AF-A0A0R1SLH6-F1
#
_cell.length_a   1.000
_cell.length_b   1.000
_cell.length_c   1.000
_cell.angle_alpha   90.00
_cell.angle_beta   90.00
_cell.angle_gamma   90.00
#
_symmetry.space_group_name_H-M   'P 1'
#
loop_
_entity.id
_entity.type
_entity.pdbx_description
1 polymer ?
#
loop_
_entity_poly.entity_id
_entity_poly.type
_entity_poly.pdbx_seq_one_letter_code
_entity_poly.pdbx_strand_id
1 'polypeptide(L)'
;MMTNIAWANQMLRLAASEVHPDWLLECYKNQMRVVIAHGGNQYDDDCREIYRRFAMMVLLNQYHEGFISGFEWNPDLEAEDYLDFKAAIAKQKKKVTDR
;
A
#
# COMPACT_ATOMS: atom_id res chain seq x y z
N MET A 1 6.23 4.34 21.65
CA MET A 1 5.12 5.28 21.34
C MET A 1 4.59 4.84 19.99
N MET A 2 3.40 4.22 19.91
CA MET A 2 2.82 3.89 18.60
C MET A 2 2.45 5.21 17.93
N THR A 3 3.15 5.54 16.85
CA THR A 3 2.85 6.72 16.04
C THR A 3 1.44 6.52 15.49
N ASN A 4 0.52 7.44 15.80
CA ASN A 4 -0.85 7.33 15.30
C ASN A 4 -0.85 7.69 13.80
N ILE A 5 -0.84 6.69 12.93
CA ILE A 5 -0.71 6.88 11.48
C ILE A 5 -2.10 7.15 10.90
N ALA A 6 -2.27 8.33 10.30
CA ALA A 6 -3.44 8.62 9.47
C ALA A 6 -3.29 7.91 8.13
N TRP A 7 -3.82 6.69 8.01
CA TRP A 7 -3.65 5.82 6.84
C TRP A 7 -4.24 6.40 5.56
N ALA A 8 -5.35 7.15 5.67
CA ALA A 8 -5.91 7.89 4.53
C ALA A 8 -4.92 8.91 3.97
N ASN A 9 -4.17 9.60 4.83
CA ASN A 9 -3.15 10.56 4.38
C ASN A 9 -1.94 9.84 3.76
N GLN A 10 -1.53 8.68 4.26
CA GLN A 10 -0.45 7.91 3.65
C GLN A 10 -0.83 7.37 2.28
N MET A 11 -2.09 6.96 2.10
CA MET A 11 -2.62 6.57 0.79
C MET A 11 -2.52 7.71 -0.22
N LEU A 12 -2.95 8.92 0.15
CA LEU A 12 -2.87 10.10 -0.71
C LEU A 12 -1.43 10.51 -1.02
N ARG A 13 -0.51 10.37 -0.06
CA ARG A 13 0.92 10.63 -0.27
C ARG A 13 1.53 9.64 -1.26
N LEU A 14 1.25 8.35 -1.08
CA LEU A 14 1.72 7.31 -1.98
C LEU A 14 1.19 7.53 -3.40
N ALA A 15 -0.10 7.85 -3.53
CA ALA A 15 -0.74 8.16 -4.81
C ALA A 15 -0.11 9.37 -5.52
N ALA A 16 0.33 10.38 -4.76
CA ALA A 16 0.99 11.55 -5.32
C ALA A 16 2.43 11.26 -5.80
N SER A 17 3.08 10.22 -5.25
CA SER A 17 4.48 9.90 -5.55
C SER A 17 4.69 8.76 -6.55
N GLU A 18 3.68 7.91 -6.76
CA GLU A 18 3.82 6.65 -7.50
C GLU A 18 2.85 6.57 -8.68
N VAL A 19 3.31 5.94 -9.77
CA VAL A 19 2.49 5.74 -10.96
C VAL A 19 1.42 4.68 -10.69
N HIS A 20 0.17 5.02 -10.94
CA HIS A 20 -0.99 4.13 -10.90
C HIS A 20 -2.13 4.69 -11.77
N PRO A 21 -3.11 3.89 -12.17
CA PRO A 21 -4.28 4.39 -12.87
C PRO A 21 -5.27 5.09 -11.91
N ASP A 22 -6.02 6.07 -12.40
CA ASP A 22 -6.96 6.87 -11.59
C ASP A 22 -8.04 6.03 -10.92
N TRP A 23 -8.55 5.00 -11.62
CA TRP A 23 -9.60 4.13 -11.11
C TRP A 23 -9.16 3.38 -9.84
N LEU A 24 -7.85 3.12 -9.68
CA LEU A 24 -7.32 2.42 -8.52
C LEU A 24 -7.46 3.30 -7.27
N LEU A 25 -7.02 4.56 -7.35
CA LEU A 25 -7.13 5.50 -6.24
C LEU A 25 -8.59 5.73 -5.84
N GLU A 26 -9.49 5.92 -6.81
CA GLU A 26 -10.92 6.14 -6.51
C GLU A 26 -11.57 4.91 -5.85
N CYS A 27 -11.20 3.70 -6.27
CA CYS A 27 -11.68 2.47 -5.63
C CYS A 27 -11.33 2.44 -4.13
N TYR A 28 -10.06 2.69 -3.79
CA TYR A 28 -9.60 2.62 -2.40
C TYR A 28 -10.06 3.83 -1.55
N LYS A 29 -10.20 5.03 -2.14
CA LYS A 29 -10.88 6.16 -1.49
C LYS A 29 -12.31 5.84 -1.11
N ASN A 30 -13.05 5.14 -1.98
CA ASN A 30 -14.41 4.73 -1.67
C ASN A 30 -14.47 3.74 -0.50
N GLN A 31 -13.54 2.78 -0.43
CA GLN A 31 -13.46 1.87 0.72
C GLN A 31 -13.20 2.61 2.03
N MET A 32 -12.26 3.57 2.06
CA MET A 32 -12.00 4.38 3.26
C MET A 32 -13.20 5.23 3.66
N ARG A 33 -13.93 5.82 2.69
CA ARG A 33 -15.17 6.56 2.96
C ARG A 33 -16.23 5.67 3.62
N VAL A 34 -16.34 4.41 3.19
CA VAL A 34 -17.29 3.44 3.78
C VAL A 34 -16.91 3.14 5.24
N VAL A 35 -15.63 2.93 5.55
CA VAL A 35 -15.17 2.72 6.94
C VAL A 35 -15.55 3.91 7.83
N ILE A 36 -15.27 5.13 7.37
CA ILE A 36 -15.59 6.35 8.12
C ILE A 36 -17.11 6.52 8.28
N ALA A 37 -17.89 6.23 7.24
CA ALA A 37 -19.36 6.31 7.28
C ALA A 37 -19.98 5.33 8.29
N HIS A 38 -19.30 4.23 8.60
CA HIS A 38 -19.72 3.25 9.61
C HIS A 38 -19.14 3.54 11.01
N GLY A 39 -18.58 4.72 11.24
CA GLY A 39 -18.08 5.15 12.55
C GLY A 39 -16.62 4.77 12.83
N GLY A 40 -15.90 4.21 11.85
CA GLY A 40 -14.46 4.03 11.92
C GLY A 40 -13.69 5.34 11.72
N ASN A 41 -12.39 5.29 11.96
CA ASN A 41 -11.49 6.43 11.86
C ASN A 41 -10.25 6.08 11.02
N GLN A 42 -9.62 7.10 10.43
CA GLN A 42 -8.44 6.98 9.58
C GLN A 42 -7.20 6.36 10.28
N TYR A 43 -7.26 6.18 11.59
CA TYR A 43 -6.19 5.60 12.40
C TYR A 43 -6.39 4.11 12.68
N ASP A 44 -7.56 3.57 12.36
CA ASP A 44 -7.95 2.21 12.73
C ASP A 44 -7.38 1.16 11.77
N ASP A 45 -7.42 -0.10 12.21
CA ASP A 45 -6.89 -1.26 11.49
C ASP A 45 -7.56 -1.48 10.12
N ASP A 46 -8.83 -1.09 9.97
CA ASP A 46 -9.51 -1.17 8.69
C ASP A 46 -8.88 -0.21 7.67
N CYS A 47 -8.58 1.04 8.07
CA CYS A 47 -7.89 1.98 7.20
C CYS A 47 -6.43 1.58 6.95
N ARG A 48 -5.77 0.95 7.93
CA ARG A 48 -4.44 0.34 7.79
C ARG A 48 -4.42 -0.72 6.69
N GLU A 49 -5.38 -1.64 6.74
CA GLU A 49 -5.49 -2.73 5.76
C GLU A 49 -5.88 -2.23 4.36
N ILE A 50 -6.76 -1.23 4.28
CA ILE A 50 -7.10 -0.59 2.99
C ILE A 50 -5.87 0.07 2.38
N TYR A 51 -5.05 0.77 3.18
CA TYR A 51 -3.80 1.35 2.70
C TYR A 51 -2.80 0.28 2.22
N ARG A 52 -2.62 -0.80 2.98
CA ARG A 52 -1.74 -1.92 2.59
C ARG A 52 -2.14 -2.48 1.22
N ARG A 53 -3.43 -2.77 1.03
CA ARG A 53 -3.97 -3.28 -0.24
C ARG A 53 -3.80 -2.28 -1.38
N PHE A 54 -4.01 -0.99 -1.14
CA PHE A 54 -3.74 0.05 -2.15
C PHE A 54 -2.27 0.01 -2.58
N ALA A 55 -1.33 0.02 -1.65
CA ALA A 55 0.10 -0.03 -1.95
C ALA A 55 0.49 -1.29 -2.73
N MET A 56 -0.07 -2.45 -2.35
CA MET A 56 0.12 -3.71 -3.08
C MET A 56 -0.40 -3.62 -4.52
N MET A 57 -1.57 -3.01 -4.74
CA MET A 57 -2.11 -2.88 -6.09
C MET A 57 -1.33 -1.90 -6.95
N VAL A 58 -0.79 -0.82 -6.38
CA VAL A 58 0.13 0.10 -7.08
C VAL A 58 1.36 -0.66 -7.57
N LEU A 59 1.97 -1.46 -6.69
CA LEU A 59 3.10 -2.32 -7.01
C LEU A 59 2.79 -3.30 -8.15
N LEU A 60 1.68 -4.04 -8.03
CA LEU A 60 1.26 -5.02 -9.04
C LEU A 60 0.94 -4.36 -10.38
N ASN A 61 0.33 -3.18 -10.37
CA ASN A 61 0.10 -2.40 -11.58
C ASN A 61 1.43 -1.96 -12.22
N GLN A 62 2.36 -1.43 -11.43
CA GLN A 62 3.68 -1.04 -11.94
C GLN A 62 4.46 -2.22 -12.52
N TYR A 63 4.31 -3.42 -11.95
CA TYR A 63 4.89 -4.64 -12.50
C TYR A 63 4.24 -5.02 -13.82
N HIS A 64 2.91 -4.98 -13.89
CA HIS A 64 2.15 -5.29 -15.10
C HIS A 64 2.52 -4.37 -16.27
N GLU A 65 2.65 -3.07 -16.01
CA GLU A 65 3.02 -2.04 -16.98
C GLU A 65 4.54 -2.00 -17.28
N GLY A 66 5.34 -2.85 -16.63
CA GLY A 66 6.78 -2.97 -16.88
C GLY A 66 7.65 -1.85 -16.26
N PHE A 67 7.10 -1.01 -15.38
CA PHE A 67 7.85 0.02 -14.65
C PHE A 67 8.80 -0.59 -13.61
N ILE A 68 8.46 -1.77 -13.07
CA ILE A 68 9.30 -2.54 -12.16
C ILE A 68 9.42 -3.98 -12.64
N SER A 69 10.55 -4.62 -12.33
CA SER A 69 10.85 -6.01 -12.70
C SER A 69 11.59 -6.75 -11.58
N GLY A 70 11.69 -8.08 -11.71
CA GLY A 70 12.38 -8.93 -10.74
C GLY A 70 11.66 -8.99 -9.39
N PHE A 71 10.34 -9.14 -9.43
CA PHE A 71 9.45 -9.15 -8.28
C PHE A 71 9.18 -10.58 -7.80
N GLU A 72 9.34 -10.87 -6.50
CA GLU A 72 8.85 -12.08 -5.85
C GLU A 72 7.85 -11.70 -4.76
N TRP A 73 6.61 -12.18 -4.87
CA TRP A 73 5.55 -11.80 -3.94
C TRP A 73 5.90 -12.22 -2.50
N ASN A 74 6.07 -11.23 -1.62
CA ASN A 74 6.22 -11.40 -0.18
C ASN A 74 4.89 -11.05 0.53
N PRO A 75 4.14 -12.06 1.00
CA PRO A 75 2.85 -11.85 1.68
C PRO A 75 3.00 -11.26 3.09
N ASP A 76 4.20 -11.28 3.67
CA ASP A 76 4.45 -10.86 5.05
C ASP A 76 4.68 -9.35 5.20
N LEU A 77 4.61 -8.59 4.11
CA LEU A 77 4.69 -7.12 4.20
C LEU A 77 3.41 -6.54 4.78
N GLU A 78 3.60 -5.76 5.83
CA GLU A 78 2.56 -5.04 6.54
C GLU A 78 2.37 -3.63 5.95
N ALA A 79 1.31 -2.94 6.38
CA ALA A 79 1.05 -1.56 5.97
C ALA A 79 2.25 -0.64 6.24
N GLU A 80 2.89 -0.79 7.39
CA GLU A 80 4.03 0.01 7.85
C GLU A 80 5.24 -0.13 6.92
N ASP A 81 5.46 -1.30 6.32
CA ASP A 81 6.55 -1.50 5.37
C ASP A 81 6.40 -0.60 4.14
N TYR A 82 5.16 -0.37 3.70
CA TYR A 82 4.85 0.45 2.53
C TYR A 82 4.93 1.96 2.78
N LEU A 83 5.12 2.41 4.03
CA LEU A 83 5.43 3.82 4.33
C LEU A 83 6.73 4.27 3.65
N ASP A 84 7.67 3.35 3.47
CA ASP A 84 8.79 3.47 2.54
C ASP A 84 8.56 2.51 1.37
N PHE A 85 7.78 2.97 0.39
CA PHE A 85 7.37 2.15 -0.75
C PHE A 85 8.54 1.57 -1.54
N LYS A 86 9.63 2.34 -1.71
CA LYS A 86 10.82 1.87 -2.44
C LYS A 86 11.59 0.81 -1.64
N ALA A 87 11.71 0.98 -0.32
CA ALA A 87 12.27 -0.07 0.54
C ALA A 87 11.39 -1.33 0.56
N ALA A 88 10.06 -1.19 0.57
CA ALA A 88 9.13 -2.31 0.45
C ALA A 88 9.34 -3.09 -0.86
N ILE A 89 9.48 -2.41 -1.99
CA ILE A 89 9.84 -3.04 -3.28
C ILE A 89 11.15 -3.81 -3.16
N ALA A 90 12.18 -3.26 -2.50
CA ALA A 90 13.44 -3.95 -2.32
C ALA A 90 13.31 -5.22 -1.46
N LYS A 91 12.43 -5.21 -0.44
CA LYS A 91 12.10 -6.40 0.37
C LYS A 91 11.36 -7.47 -0.44
N GLN A 92 10.55 -7.07 -1.42
CA GLN A 92 9.88 -7.97 -2.37
C GLN A 92 10.85 -8.64 -3.36
N LYS A 93 12.12 -8.21 -3.42
CA LYS A 93 13.16 -8.88 -4.22
C LYS A 93 13.90 -9.97 -3.42
N LYS A 94 13.66 -10.07 -2.12
CA LYS A 94 14.35 -11.01 -1.24
C LYS A 94 13.47 -12.22 -0.94
N LYS A 95 13.71 -13.29 -1.69
CA LYS A 95 13.96 -14.58 -1.04
C LYS A 95 15.43 -14.89 -1.26
N VAL A 96 16.26 -14.55 -0.28
CA VAL A 96 17.59 -15.15 -0.22
C VAL A 96 17.33 -16.60 0.13
N THR A 97 17.26 -17.47 -0.87
CA THR A 97 17.53 -18.90 -0.68
C THR A 97 18.96 -18.99 -0.20
N ASP A 98 19.15 -18.94 1.13
CA ASP A 98 20.30 -19.59 1.73
C ASP A 98 20.13 -21.08 1.42
N ARG A 99 21.02 -21.54 0.55
CA ARG A 99 21.22 -22.95 0.18
C ARG A 99 21.74 -23.74 1.37
#